data_AF-A0A9D8MJ91-F1
#
_entry.id   AF-A0A9D8MJ91-F1
#
_cell.length_a   1.000
_cell.length_b   1.000
_cell.length_c   1.000
_cell.angle_alpha   90.00
_cell.angle_beta   90.00
_cell.angle_gamma   90.00
#
_symmetry.space_group_name_H-M   'P 1'
#
loop_
_entity.id
_entity.type
_entity.pdbx_description
1 polymer ?
#
loop_
_entity_poly.entity_id
_entity_poly.type
_entity_poly.pdbx_seq_one_letter_code
_entity_poly.pdbx_strand_id
1 'polypeptide(L)'
;MNDEEKKTSVTEVPKEKARSRKYLGWAVLFIGFGFGLTWRRIIHSRVLFGWWEQMYGRVPDRLFFPLEEFFDQPDSRLSVFIALLLLFAGLLVMLILSRGTRRWYENLLLFLVFAFQFLWLQPCLCASGDRGRQIYCANEFRQIYFQLQESGGDLPDQIPLEWQKSQQYDHEVIYHGKGRSLNEKRERFVILEDAPRSHVGDLRHRLWSDGKVESWYPWKEGKK
;
A
#
# COMPACT_ATOMS: atom_id res chain seq x y z
N MET A 1 44.41 65.74 -15.58
CA MET A 1 43.06 65.39 -15.11
C MET A 1 42.80 64.00 -15.67
N ASN A 2 42.82 63.00 -14.80
CA ASN A 2 42.95 61.59 -15.17
C ASN A 2 41.62 61.02 -15.70
N ASP A 3 41.67 60.48 -16.91
CA ASP A 3 40.73 59.49 -17.41
C ASP A 3 41.06 58.13 -16.76
N GLU A 4 40.27 57.71 -15.78
CA GLU A 4 40.26 56.31 -15.30
C GLU A 4 39.11 55.56 -15.97
N GLU A 5 39.38 55.08 -17.18
CA GLU A 5 38.50 54.15 -17.88
C GLU A 5 38.67 52.74 -17.26
N LYS A 6 37.84 52.45 -16.25
CA LYS A 6 37.80 51.17 -15.57
C LYS A 6 37.16 50.11 -16.48
N LYS A 7 37.97 49.47 -17.34
CA LYS A 7 37.58 48.26 -18.09
C LYS A 7 37.22 47.14 -17.12
N THR A 8 35.92 46.95 -16.90
CA THR A 8 35.35 45.75 -16.30
C THR A 8 35.63 44.57 -17.22
N SER A 9 36.66 43.79 -16.87
CA SER A 9 36.93 42.49 -17.49
C SER A 9 35.72 41.60 -17.28
N VAL A 10 34.94 41.41 -18.35
CA VAL A 10 33.90 40.39 -18.42
C VAL A 10 34.62 39.04 -18.34
N THR A 11 34.63 38.44 -17.15
CA THR A 11 35.04 37.05 -16.96
C THR A 11 34.08 36.16 -17.74
N GLU A 12 34.43 35.85 -18.98
CA GLU A 12 33.78 34.82 -19.77
C GLU A 12 33.93 33.50 -19.03
N VAL A 13 32.82 32.99 -18.49
CA VAL A 13 32.77 31.64 -17.94
C VAL A 13 33.11 30.67 -19.10
N PRO A 14 34.16 29.83 -18.97
CA PRO A 14 34.63 29.03 -20.08
C PRO A 14 33.52 28.08 -20.57
N LYS A 15 33.23 28.12 -21.88
CA LYS A 15 32.17 27.35 -22.57
C LYS A 15 32.22 25.84 -22.25
N GLU A 16 33.38 25.34 -21.86
CA GLU A 16 33.61 23.95 -21.45
C GLU A 16 32.88 23.56 -20.16
N LYS A 17 32.84 24.45 -19.15
CA LYS A 17 32.06 24.24 -17.91
C LYS A 17 30.55 24.23 -18.18
N ALA A 18 30.09 24.97 -19.19
CA ALA A 18 28.68 25.00 -19.59
C ALA A 18 28.25 23.71 -20.31
N ARG A 19 29.14 23.06 -21.08
CA ARG A 19 28.88 21.77 -21.74
C ARG A 19 28.81 20.63 -20.71
N SER A 20 29.77 20.57 -19.79
CA SER A 20 29.82 19.58 -18.71
C SER A 20 28.54 19.54 -17.87
N ARG A 21 27.99 20.71 -17.51
CA ARG A 21 26.74 20.80 -16.73
C ARG A 21 25.51 20.29 -17.47
N LYS A 22 25.45 20.41 -18.80
CA LYS A 22 24.34 19.86 -19.60
C LYS A 22 24.34 18.33 -19.58
N TYR A 23 25.50 17.71 -19.74
CA TYR A 23 25.62 16.24 -19.68
C TYR A 23 25.33 15.69 -18.28
N LEU A 24 25.72 16.42 -17.23
CA LEU A 24 25.39 16.07 -15.85
C LEU A 24 23.88 16.05 -15.62
N GLY A 25 23.14 17.05 -16.13
CA GLY A 25 21.68 17.10 -16.05
C GLY A 25 21.02 15.90 -16.73
N TRP A 26 21.42 15.58 -17.95
CA TRP A 26 20.91 14.41 -18.67
C TRP A 26 21.25 13.09 -17.96
N ALA A 27 22.46 12.96 -17.41
CA ALA A 27 22.86 11.77 -16.66
C ALA A 27 21.97 11.56 -15.41
N VAL A 28 21.68 12.63 -14.66
CA VAL A 28 20.77 12.56 -13.50
C VAL A 28 19.36 12.16 -13.92
N LEU A 29 18.85 12.68 -15.04
CA LEU A 29 17.55 12.32 -15.59
C LEU A 29 17.49 10.84 -15.98
N PHE A 30 18.50 10.34 -16.70
CA PHE A 30 18.58 8.93 -17.12
C PHE A 30 18.73 7.98 -15.93
N ILE A 31 19.57 8.31 -14.95
CA ILE A 31 19.75 7.51 -13.74
C ILE A 31 18.45 7.48 -12.93
N GLY A 32 17.82 8.63 -12.70
CA GLY A 32 16.56 8.71 -11.95
C GLY A 32 15.41 7.99 -12.66
N PHE A 33 15.33 8.07 -14.00
CA PHE A 33 14.34 7.34 -14.78
C PHE A 33 14.58 5.82 -14.75
N GLY A 34 15.83 5.38 -14.91
CA GLY A 34 16.20 3.97 -14.80
C GLY A 34 15.92 3.40 -13.40
N PHE A 35 16.23 4.16 -12.35
CA PHE A 35 15.90 3.81 -10.98
C PHE A 35 14.38 3.73 -10.76
N GLY A 36 13.62 4.72 -11.26
CA GLY A 36 12.16 4.74 -11.17
C GLY A 36 11.48 3.57 -11.89
N LEU A 37 11.96 3.19 -13.08
CA LEU A 37 11.48 2.01 -13.80
C LEU A 37 11.78 0.72 -13.05
N THR A 38 12.99 0.60 -12.50
CA THR A 38 13.43 -0.57 -11.74
C THR A 38 12.63 -0.70 -10.45
N TRP A 39 12.48 0.39 -9.70
CA TRP A 39 11.67 0.44 -8.49
C TRP A 39 10.21 0.12 -8.75
N ARG A 40 9.62 0.69 -9.82
CA ARG A 40 8.26 0.35 -10.23
C ARG A 40 8.12 -1.12 -10.56
N ARG A 41 9.08 -1.70 -11.28
CA ARG A 41 9.11 -3.16 -11.52
C ARG A 41 9.21 -3.93 -10.21
N ILE A 42 10.05 -3.54 -9.26
CA ILE A 42 10.20 -4.21 -7.95
C ILE A 42 8.89 -4.18 -7.16
N ILE A 43 8.23 -3.02 -7.09
CA ILE A 43 6.93 -2.88 -6.40
C ILE A 43 5.85 -3.73 -7.09
N HIS A 44 5.76 -3.67 -8.42
CA HIS A 44 4.71 -4.39 -9.15
C HIS A 44 4.95 -5.90 -9.29
N SER A 45 6.20 -6.35 -9.26
CA SER A 45 6.56 -7.75 -9.52
C SER A 45 6.25 -8.69 -8.35
N ARG A 46 5.59 -8.20 -7.28
CA ARG A 46 5.45 -8.91 -6.00
C ARG A 46 6.78 -9.39 -5.41
N VAL A 47 7.93 -9.00 -5.96
CA VAL A 47 9.25 -9.44 -5.49
C VAL A 47 9.51 -8.90 -4.09
N LEU A 48 9.18 -7.63 -3.84
CA LEU A 48 9.29 -7.04 -2.52
C LEU A 48 8.35 -7.74 -1.52
N PHE A 49 7.12 -8.05 -1.96
CA PHE A 49 6.13 -8.75 -1.14
C PHE A 49 6.56 -10.18 -0.83
N GLY A 50 7.03 -10.95 -1.80
CA GLY A 50 7.53 -12.31 -1.60
C GLY A 50 8.82 -12.35 -0.77
N TRP A 51 9.69 -11.35 -0.89
CA TRP A 51 10.82 -11.20 0.03
C TRP A 51 10.34 -10.87 1.45
N TRP A 52 9.36 -9.99 1.59
CA TRP A 52 8.76 -9.66 2.87
C TRP A 52 8.08 -10.88 3.51
N GLU A 53 7.33 -11.68 2.77
CA GLU A 53 6.71 -12.93 3.25
C GLU A 53 7.75 -13.89 3.85
N GLN A 54 8.96 -13.97 3.28
CA GLN A 54 10.04 -14.79 3.84
C GLN A 54 10.51 -14.30 5.22
N MET A 55 10.24 -13.05 5.59
CA MET A 55 10.57 -12.51 6.90
C MET A 55 9.54 -12.89 7.98
N TYR A 56 8.44 -13.54 7.62
CA TYR A 56 7.47 -14.08 8.57
C TYR A 56 8.13 -15.06 9.55
N GLY A 57 7.78 -14.95 10.84
CA GLY A 57 8.41 -15.71 11.93
C GLY A 57 9.83 -15.26 12.31
N ARG A 58 10.51 -14.43 11.48
CA ARG A 58 11.79 -13.80 11.83
C ARG A 58 11.61 -12.40 12.41
N VAL A 59 10.60 -11.68 11.92
CA VAL A 59 10.23 -10.35 12.42
C VAL A 59 9.01 -10.50 13.34
N PRO A 60 8.96 -9.77 14.48
CA PRO A 60 7.78 -9.78 15.34
C PRO A 60 6.52 -9.34 14.60
N ASP A 61 5.41 -10.05 14.81
CA ASP A 61 4.08 -9.79 14.21
C ASP A 61 3.65 -8.32 14.29
N ARG A 62 3.93 -7.66 15.43
CA ARG A 62 3.64 -6.24 15.67
C ARG A 62 4.32 -5.25 14.72
N LEU A 63 5.39 -5.68 14.04
CA LEU A 63 6.08 -4.90 13.01
C LEU A 63 5.76 -5.48 11.63
N PHE A 64 5.71 -6.80 11.54
CA PHE A 64 5.51 -7.53 10.30
C PHE A 64 4.18 -7.16 9.62
N PHE A 65 3.06 -7.35 10.32
CA PHE A 65 1.73 -7.17 9.77
C PHE A 65 1.36 -5.72 9.46
N PRO A 66 1.69 -4.69 10.28
CA PRO A 66 1.41 -3.30 9.89
C PRO A 66 2.19 -2.85 8.65
N LEU A 67 3.43 -3.32 8.46
CA LEU A 67 4.20 -3.03 7.26
C LEU A 67 3.64 -3.76 6.04
N GLU A 68 3.18 -4.99 6.21
CA GLU A 68 2.49 -5.74 5.16
C GLU A 68 1.18 -5.04 4.75
N GLU A 69 0.37 -4.62 5.72
CA GLU A 69 -0.83 -3.81 5.52
C GLU A 69 -0.48 -2.53 4.75
N PHE A 70 0.62 -1.86 5.11
CA PHE A 70 1.11 -0.67 4.40
C PHE A 70 1.48 -0.95 2.94
N PHE A 71 2.12 -2.07 2.65
CA PHE A 71 2.48 -2.45 1.27
C PHE A 71 1.27 -2.77 0.40
N ASP A 72 0.15 -3.21 0.99
CA ASP A 72 -1.06 -3.62 0.26
C ASP A 72 -2.24 -2.65 0.43
N GLN A 73 -2.02 -1.44 0.97
CA GLN A 73 -3.12 -0.52 1.30
C GLN A 73 -4.04 -0.24 0.09
N PRO A 74 -5.35 -0.57 0.19
CA PRO A 74 -6.33 -0.39 -0.89
C PRO A 74 -6.67 1.06 -1.25
N ASP A 75 -6.42 2.00 -0.34
CA ASP A 75 -6.78 3.40 -0.49
C ASP A 75 -5.54 4.27 -0.26
N SER A 76 -4.63 4.25 -1.23
CA SER A 76 -3.51 5.19 -1.33
C SER A 76 -3.98 6.63 -1.64
N ARG A 77 -5.27 6.97 -1.50
CA ARG A 77 -5.77 8.33 -1.69
C ARG A 77 -5.06 9.32 -0.77
N LEU A 78 -4.79 8.93 0.47
CA LEU A 78 -4.06 9.78 1.41
C LEU A 78 -2.59 9.93 1.03
N SER A 79 -1.89 8.86 0.63
CA SER A 79 -0.50 8.94 0.18
C SER A 79 -0.36 9.70 -1.13
N VAL A 80 -1.30 9.54 -2.05
CA VAL A 80 -1.42 10.35 -3.28
C VAL A 80 -1.73 11.80 -2.96
N PHE A 81 -2.64 12.06 -2.01
CA PHE A 81 -2.97 13.43 -1.58
C PHE A 81 -1.76 14.11 -0.92
N ILE A 82 -1.07 13.42 -0.01
CA ILE A 82 0.16 13.90 0.62
C ILE A 82 1.24 14.13 -0.44
N ALA A 83 1.40 13.22 -1.40
CA ALA A 83 2.34 13.37 -2.48
C ALA A 83 2.02 14.62 -3.32
N LEU A 84 0.76 14.79 -3.73
CA LEU A 84 0.30 15.98 -4.47
C LEU A 84 0.49 17.28 -3.66
N LEU A 85 0.25 17.26 -2.35
CA LEU A 85 0.44 18.41 -1.47
C LEU A 85 1.92 18.79 -1.35
N LEU A 86 2.81 17.80 -1.19
CA LEU A 86 4.27 18.01 -1.20
C LEU A 86 4.75 18.53 -2.56
N LEU A 87 4.20 18.04 -3.67
CA LEU A 87 4.49 18.56 -5.00
C LEU A 87 4.04 20.01 -5.16
N PHE A 88 2.83 20.33 -4.72
CA PHE A 88 2.31 21.69 -4.80
C PHE A 88 3.14 22.65 -3.94
N ALA A 89 3.48 22.26 -2.71
CA ALA A 89 4.34 23.03 -1.82
C ALA A 89 5.74 23.25 -2.42
N GLY A 90 6.35 22.19 -2.97
CA GLY A 90 7.65 22.26 -3.65
C GLY A 90 7.62 23.20 -4.86
N LEU A 91 6.55 23.16 -5.66
CA LEU A 91 6.36 24.06 -6.81
C LEU A 91 6.24 25.52 -6.37
N LEU A 92 5.50 25.77 -5.28
CA LEU A 92 5.34 27.11 -4.69
C LEU A 92 6.68 27.67 -4.18
N VAL A 93 7.44 26.86 -3.44
CA VAL A 93 8.79 27.25 -2.96
C VAL A 93 9.70 27.53 -4.15
N MET A 94 9.69 26.69 -5.19
CA MET A 94 10.50 26.89 -6.39
C MET A 94 10.11 28.15 -7.16
N LEU A 95 8.81 28.47 -7.27
CA LEU A 95 8.34 29.72 -7.88
C LEU A 95 8.77 30.94 -7.08
N ILE A 96 8.74 30.87 -5.75
CA ILE A 96 9.21 31.94 -4.87
C ILE A 96 10.73 32.13 -5.01
N LEU A 97 11.51 31.05 -4.95
CA LEU A 97 12.97 31.09 -5.03
C LEU A 97 13.49 31.45 -6.43
N SER A 98 12.74 31.14 -7.47
CA SER A 98 13.14 31.44 -8.86
C SER A 98 12.73 32.82 -9.35
N ARG A 99 11.93 33.58 -8.59
CA ARG A 99 11.61 34.99 -8.90
C ARG A 99 12.91 35.79 -9.04
N GLY A 100 13.14 36.30 -10.25
CA GLY A 100 14.33 37.10 -10.60
C GLY A 100 15.51 36.32 -11.19
N THR A 101 15.42 34.99 -11.30
CA THR A 101 16.47 34.19 -11.96
C THR A 101 16.16 33.98 -13.44
N ARG A 102 17.15 34.22 -14.32
CA ARG A 102 17.02 34.03 -15.79
C ARG A 102 16.81 32.55 -16.20
N ARG A 103 16.90 31.61 -15.25
CA ARG A 103 16.84 30.14 -15.45
C ARG A 103 15.65 29.48 -14.74
N TRP A 104 14.61 30.24 -14.39
CA TRP A 104 13.43 29.72 -13.69
C TRP A 104 12.79 28.50 -14.40
N TYR A 105 12.84 28.45 -15.74
CA TYR A 105 12.33 27.33 -16.53
C TYR A 105 13.14 26.03 -16.38
N GLU A 106 14.48 26.10 -16.22
CA GLU A 106 15.34 24.92 -15.99
C GLU A 106 15.05 24.32 -14.62
N ASN A 107 14.86 25.18 -13.62
CA ASN A 107 14.52 24.80 -12.24
C ASN A 107 13.11 24.18 -12.15
N LEU A 108 12.14 24.75 -12.88
CA LEU A 108 10.79 24.19 -12.97
C LEU A 108 10.80 22.82 -13.66
N LEU A 109 11.59 22.65 -14.73
CA LEU A 109 11.73 21.37 -15.42
C LEU A 109 12.34 20.30 -14.50
N LEU A 110 13.43 20.63 -13.79
CA LEU A 110 14.04 19.74 -12.79
C LEU A 110 13.04 19.33 -11.71
N PHE A 111 12.26 20.28 -11.20
CA PHE A 111 11.22 20.01 -10.23
C PHE A 111 10.15 19.07 -10.78
N LEU A 112 9.64 19.33 -11.99
CA LEU A 112 8.63 18.49 -12.63
C LEU A 112 9.13 17.06 -12.88
N VAL A 113 10.39 16.89 -13.27
CA VAL A 113 10.99 15.55 -13.42
C VAL A 113 11.07 14.87 -12.05
N PHE A 114 11.57 15.56 -11.02
CA PHE A 114 11.65 14.98 -9.68
C PHE A 114 10.26 14.63 -9.14
N ALA A 115 9.27 15.49 -9.39
CA ALA A 115 7.88 15.29 -9.03
C ALA A 115 7.28 14.07 -9.72
N PHE A 116 7.52 13.95 -11.02
CA PHE A 116 7.09 12.80 -11.81
C PHE A 116 7.75 11.51 -11.31
N GLN A 117 9.05 11.52 -11.03
CA GLN A 117 9.73 10.37 -10.43
C GLN A 117 9.15 10.03 -9.06
N PHE A 118 8.92 11.01 -8.19
CA PHE A 118 8.34 10.80 -6.87
C PHE A 118 6.94 10.19 -6.93
N LEU A 119 6.06 10.69 -7.80
CA LEU A 119 4.73 10.10 -8.03
C LEU A 119 4.82 8.68 -8.61
N TRP A 120 5.80 8.43 -9.47
CA TRP A 120 6.03 7.12 -10.07
C TRP A 120 6.60 6.09 -9.08
N LEU A 121 7.28 6.56 -8.02
CA LEU A 121 7.79 5.72 -6.93
C LEU A 121 6.74 5.43 -5.85
N GLN A 122 5.59 6.10 -5.87
CA GLN A 122 4.52 5.84 -4.89
C GLN A 122 3.95 4.43 -5.09
N PRO A 123 3.68 3.69 -4.00
CA PRO A 123 3.00 2.40 -4.09
C PRO A 123 1.67 2.58 -4.85
N CYS A 124 1.50 1.78 -5.90
CA CYS A 124 0.44 1.94 -6.90
C CYS A 124 -0.95 2.01 -6.26
N LEU A 125 -1.80 2.91 -6.76
CA LEU A 125 -3.27 2.98 -6.60
C LEU A 125 -4.03 1.73 -7.11
N CYS A 126 -3.32 0.63 -7.31
CA CYS A 126 -3.75 -0.42 -8.22
C CYS A 126 -4.34 -1.55 -7.40
N ALA A 127 -5.62 -1.36 -7.10
CA ALA A 127 -6.62 -2.38 -6.79
C ALA A 127 -6.04 -3.55 -6.00
N SER A 128 -6.05 -3.44 -4.67
CA SER A 128 -5.81 -4.58 -3.79
C SER A 128 -6.82 -5.67 -4.15
N GLY A 129 -6.38 -6.70 -4.88
CA GLY A 129 -7.14 -7.94 -4.99
C GLY A 129 -7.55 -8.43 -3.59
N ASP A 130 -6.78 -8.07 -2.57
CA ASP A 130 -7.10 -8.32 -1.17
C ASP A 130 -8.37 -7.65 -0.67
N ARG A 131 -8.64 -6.36 -0.93
CA ARG A 131 -9.93 -5.77 -0.52
C ARG A 131 -11.13 -6.47 -1.16
N GLY A 132 -11.00 -6.89 -2.42
CA GLY A 132 -12.02 -7.70 -3.08
C GLY A 132 -12.23 -9.02 -2.34
N ARG A 133 -11.13 -9.70 -1.96
CA ARG A 133 -11.14 -10.93 -1.16
C ARG A 133 -11.73 -10.73 0.23
N GLN A 134 -11.37 -9.67 0.93
CA GLN A 134 -11.88 -9.35 2.27
C GLN A 134 -13.40 -9.14 2.24
N ILE A 135 -13.90 -8.35 1.27
CA ILE A 135 -15.35 -8.14 1.09
C ILE A 135 -16.05 -9.46 0.72
N TYR A 136 -15.42 -10.25 -0.16
CA TYR A 136 -15.98 -11.54 -0.57
C TYR A 136 -16.09 -12.53 0.59
N CYS A 137 -15.01 -12.74 1.36
CA CYS A 137 -14.98 -13.67 2.50
C CYS A 137 -15.99 -13.26 3.58
N ALA A 138 -16.09 -11.95 3.88
CA ALA A 138 -17.10 -11.46 4.82
C ALA A 138 -18.54 -11.73 4.35
N ASN A 139 -18.81 -11.60 3.04
CA ASN A 139 -20.12 -11.90 2.48
C ASN A 139 -20.41 -13.40 2.43
N GLU A 140 -19.40 -14.23 2.14
CA GLU A 140 -19.51 -15.69 2.13
C GLU A 140 -19.87 -16.22 3.51
N PHE A 141 -19.21 -15.75 4.57
CA PHE A 141 -19.55 -16.08 5.95
C PHE A 141 -21.01 -15.75 6.27
N ARG A 142 -21.50 -14.62 5.76
CA ARG A 142 -22.90 -14.23 5.92
C ARG A 142 -23.86 -15.16 5.17
N GLN A 143 -23.48 -15.64 3.99
CA GLN A 143 -24.27 -16.63 3.24
C GLN A 143 -24.34 -17.97 3.98
N ILE A 144 -23.21 -18.43 4.52
CA ILE A 144 -23.15 -19.65 5.35
C ILE A 144 -24.08 -19.54 6.55
N TYR A 145 -24.12 -18.38 7.21
CA TYR A 145 -25.05 -18.15 8.32
C TYR A 145 -26.52 -18.31 7.90
N PHE A 146 -26.91 -17.75 6.74
CA PHE A 146 -28.28 -17.90 6.26
C PHE A 146 -28.62 -19.36 5.92
N GLN A 147 -27.70 -20.10 5.30
CA GLN A 147 -27.89 -21.53 5.04
C GLN A 147 -28.08 -22.32 6.35
N LEU A 148 -27.32 -21.99 7.38
CA LEU A 148 -27.46 -22.59 8.71
C LEU A 148 -28.81 -22.29 9.37
N GLN A 149 -29.32 -21.06 9.20
CA GLN A 149 -30.66 -20.73 9.68
C GLN A 149 -31.74 -21.52 8.95
N GLU A 150 -31.62 -21.65 7.62
CA GLU A 150 -32.55 -22.44 6.80
C GLU A 150 -32.53 -23.93 7.15
N SER A 151 -31.36 -24.47 7.54
CA SER A 151 -31.21 -25.87 7.95
C SER A 151 -31.66 -26.17 9.38
N GLY A 152 -32.33 -25.23 10.05
CA GLY A 152 -32.85 -25.40 11.42
C GLY A 152 -31.91 -24.97 12.54
N GLY A 153 -30.73 -24.42 12.20
CA GLY A 153 -29.79 -23.85 13.15
C GLY A 153 -28.83 -24.83 13.82
N ASP A 154 -28.94 -26.13 13.53
CA ASP A 154 -28.03 -27.13 14.09
C ASP A 154 -26.72 -27.19 13.29
N LEU A 155 -25.61 -27.05 14.00
CA LEU A 155 -24.29 -26.99 13.39
C LEU A 155 -23.73 -28.41 13.18
N PRO A 156 -23.27 -28.75 11.97
CA PRO A 156 -22.83 -30.09 11.64
C PRO A 156 -21.55 -30.50 12.40
N ASP A 157 -21.30 -31.80 12.54
CA ASP A 157 -20.10 -32.27 13.25
C ASP A 157 -18.79 -31.96 12.52
N GLN A 158 -18.87 -31.68 11.22
CA GLN A 158 -17.78 -31.35 10.32
C GLN A 158 -18.23 -30.25 9.37
N ILE A 159 -17.29 -29.44 8.90
CA ILE A 159 -17.56 -28.43 7.87
C ILE A 159 -18.08 -29.14 6.62
N PRO A 160 -19.26 -28.78 6.09
CA PRO A 160 -19.72 -29.26 4.79
C PRO A 160 -18.67 -29.00 3.71
N LEU A 161 -18.44 -30.00 2.86
CA LEU A 161 -17.46 -29.92 1.77
C LEU A 161 -17.74 -28.73 0.84
N GLU A 162 -18.98 -28.28 0.76
CA GLU A 162 -19.41 -27.12 -0.02
C GLU A 162 -18.85 -25.80 0.53
N TRP A 163 -18.75 -25.64 1.85
CA TRP A 163 -18.13 -24.46 2.47
C TRP A 163 -16.61 -24.50 2.41
N GLN A 164 -16.02 -25.67 2.17
CA GLN A 164 -14.60 -25.82 1.84
C GLN A 164 -14.32 -25.52 0.35
N LYS A 165 -15.31 -25.71 -0.53
CA LYS A 165 -15.17 -25.61 -1.98
C LYS A 165 -15.69 -24.29 -2.58
N SER A 166 -16.49 -23.51 -1.86
CA SER A 166 -16.99 -22.20 -2.31
C SER A 166 -15.90 -21.12 -2.43
N GLN A 167 -14.67 -21.47 -2.09
CA GLN A 167 -13.54 -20.57 -2.02
C GLN A 167 -12.99 -20.26 -3.41
N GLN A 168 -13.63 -19.29 -4.09
CA GLN A 168 -13.06 -18.66 -5.29
C GLN A 168 -11.65 -18.08 -5.01
N TYR A 169 -11.33 -17.85 -3.73
CA TYR A 169 -10.03 -17.47 -3.21
C TYR A 169 -9.66 -18.46 -2.13
N ASP A 170 -8.72 -19.36 -2.43
CA ASP A 170 -8.14 -20.39 -1.53
C ASP A 170 -7.84 -19.80 -0.13
N HIS A 171 -8.80 -19.88 0.81
CA HIS A 171 -8.72 -19.25 2.14
C HIS A 171 -9.11 -20.25 3.23
N GLU A 172 -8.15 -20.78 3.95
CA GLU A 172 -8.47 -21.77 4.98
C GLU A 172 -9.37 -21.18 6.09
N VAL A 173 -10.31 -21.99 6.58
CA VAL A 173 -11.24 -21.62 7.66
C VAL A 173 -11.13 -22.59 8.84
N ILE A 174 -11.17 -22.03 10.05
CA ILE A 174 -11.21 -22.75 11.31
C ILE A 174 -12.66 -22.86 11.77
N TYR A 175 -13.10 -24.08 12.05
CA TYR A 175 -14.47 -24.36 12.48
C TYR A 175 -14.57 -24.62 13.98
N HIS A 176 -15.44 -23.84 14.63
CA HIS A 176 -15.66 -23.85 16.06
C HIS A 176 -17.10 -24.30 16.44
N GLY A 177 -17.97 -24.45 15.44
CA GLY A 177 -19.40 -24.70 15.64
C GLY A 177 -19.81 -26.13 16.00
N LYS A 178 -18.88 -27.09 15.98
CA LYS A 178 -19.18 -28.52 16.15
C LYS A 178 -20.07 -28.81 17.36
N GLY A 179 -21.21 -29.47 17.11
CA GLY A 179 -22.11 -29.96 18.16
C GLY A 179 -22.86 -28.85 18.93
N ARG A 180 -22.96 -27.65 18.35
CA ARG A 180 -23.72 -26.52 18.91
C ARG A 180 -24.96 -26.22 18.05
N SER A 181 -25.90 -25.46 18.58
CA SER A 181 -27.01 -24.93 17.80
C SER A 181 -27.05 -23.40 17.86
N LEU A 182 -27.43 -22.74 16.76
CA LEU A 182 -27.71 -21.31 16.71
C LEU A 182 -28.86 -20.92 17.65
N ASN A 183 -29.76 -21.86 17.93
CA ASN A 183 -30.93 -21.67 18.78
C ASN A 183 -30.61 -21.83 20.27
N GLU A 184 -29.38 -22.21 20.64
CA GLU A 184 -28.98 -22.24 22.04
C GLU A 184 -29.05 -20.83 22.63
N LYS A 185 -29.84 -20.65 23.70
CA LYS A 185 -29.94 -19.40 24.48
C LYS A 185 -28.67 -19.10 25.31
N ARG A 186 -27.49 -19.46 24.80
CA ARG A 186 -26.19 -19.28 25.44
C ARG A 186 -25.50 -18.02 24.96
N GLU A 187 -24.35 -17.73 25.54
CA GLU A 187 -23.43 -16.69 25.09
C GLU A 187 -23.07 -16.87 23.61
N ARG A 188 -22.92 -15.73 22.92
CA ARG A 188 -22.46 -15.65 21.53
C ARG A 188 -21.15 -16.41 21.37
N PHE A 189 -21.07 -17.28 20.37
CA PHE A 189 -19.88 -18.07 20.09
C PHE A 189 -19.47 -18.01 18.63
N VAL A 190 -18.22 -18.37 18.37
CA VAL A 190 -17.64 -18.39 17.03
C VAL A 190 -18.09 -19.63 16.28
N ILE A 191 -18.58 -19.49 15.05
CA ILE A 191 -18.88 -20.61 14.16
C ILE A 191 -17.69 -20.90 13.26
N LEU A 192 -17.24 -19.88 12.53
CA LEU A 192 -16.14 -19.94 11.58
C LEU A 192 -15.20 -18.76 11.81
N GLU A 193 -13.93 -18.98 11.55
CA GLU A 193 -12.90 -17.96 11.53
C GLU A 193 -11.97 -18.20 10.36
N ASP A 194 -11.44 -17.13 9.76
CA ASP A 194 -10.33 -17.27 8.82
C ASP A 194 -9.10 -17.86 9.52
N ALA A 195 -8.39 -18.73 8.82
CA ALA A 195 -7.06 -19.16 9.25
C ALA A 195 -6.09 -17.95 9.33
N PRO A 196 -5.00 -18.08 10.10
CA PRO A 196 -3.90 -17.14 10.03
C PRO A 196 -3.45 -16.91 8.58
N ARG A 197 -3.11 -15.67 8.23
CA ARG A 197 -2.56 -15.28 6.91
C ARG A 197 -3.53 -15.36 5.73
N SER A 198 -4.83 -15.56 5.95
CA SER A 198 -5.84 -15.53 4.87
C SER A 198 -5.95 -14.17 4.16
N HIS A 199 -5.61 -13.07 4.85
CA HIS A 199 -5.58 -11.72 4.30
C HIS A 199 -4.30 -10.97 4.69
N VAL A 200 -4.04 -9.87 3.97
CA VAL A 200 -2.88 -9.01 4.22
C VAL A 200 -2.96 -8.38 5.61
N GLY A 201 -1.82 -8.36 6.30
CA GLY A 201 -1.72 -7.85 7.65
C GLY A 201 -2.36 -8.79 8.67
N ASP A 202 -2.64 -10.04 8.30
CA ASP A 202 -3.38 -11.02 9.11
C ASP A 202 -4.72 -10.45 9.59
N LEU A 203 -5.43 -9.74 8.70
CA LEU A 203 -6.83 -9.46 8.90
C LEU A 203 -7.59 -10.79 8.89
N ARG A 204 -8.49 -10.99 9.85
CA ARG A 204 -9.31 -12.19 9.93
C ARG A 204 -10.77 -11.82 10.05
N HIS A 205 -11.61 -12.62 9.42
CA HIS A 205 -13.04 -12.59 9.61
C HIS A 205 -13.45 -13.68 10.58
N ARG A 206 -14.51 -13.39 11.33
CA ARG A 206 -15.13 -14.34 12.23
C ARG A 206 -16.62 -14.27 12.09
N LEU A 207 -17.24 -15.40 11.78
CA LEU A 207 -18.69 -15.56 11.82
C LEU A 207 -19.11 -15.98 13.23
N TRP A 208 -20.02 -15.23 13.80
CA TRP A 208 -20.57 -15.50 15.12
C TRP A 208 -21.97 -16.11 15.06
N SER A 209 -22.38 -16.76 16.15
CA SER A 209 -23.67 -17.45 16.29
C SER A 209 -24.90 -16.56 16.16
N ASP A 210 -24.73 -15.25 16.29
CA ASP A 210 -25.77 -14.23 16.05
C ASP A 210 -25.82 -13.72 14.60
N GLY A 211 -24.99 -14.29 13.72
CA GLY A 211 -24.89 -13.90 12.31
C GLY A 211 -24.03 -12.66 12.05
N LYS A 212 -23.45 -12.07 13.10
CA LYS A 212 -22.52 -10.96 12.92
C LYS A 212 -21.19 -11.49 12.39
N VAL A 213 -20.72 -10.90 11.30
CA VAL A 213 -19.37 -11.09 10.79
C VAL A 213 -18.50 -9.95 11.32
N GLU A 214 -17.37 -10.30 11.92
CA GLU A 214 -16.44 -9.35 12.52
C GLU A 214 -15.06 -9.49 11.87
N SER A 215 -14.55 -8.38 11.35
CA SER A 215 -13.17 -8.28 10.86
C SER A 215 -12.28 -7.75 11.97
N TRP A 216 -11.17 -8.43 12.25
CA TRP A 216 -10.27 -8.09 13.34
C TRP A 216 -8.82 -8.42 12.99
N TYR A 217 -7.89 -7.83 13.76
CA TYR A 217 -6.45 -8.07 13.63
C TYR A 217 -5.94 -8.66 14.94
N PRO A 218 -5.49 -9.93 14.97
CA PRO A 218 -5.08 -10.58 16.21
C PRO A 218 -3.94 -9.89 16.93
N TRP A 219 -3.00 -9.36 16.17
CA TRP A 219 -1.86 -8.63 16.69
C TRP A 219 -2.22 -7.23 17.24
N LYS A 220 -3.44 -6.71 16.99
CA LYS A 220 -3.94 -5.45 17.57
C LYS A 220 -4.66 -5.68 18.91
N GLU A 221 -5.18 -6.89 19.17
CA GLU A 221 -6.02 -7.18 20.35
C GLU A 221 -5.23 -7.48 21.65
N GLY A 222 -3.95 -7.85 21.56
CA GLY A 222 -3.07 -8.10 22.72
C GLY A 222 -2.70 -6.87 23.56
N LYS A 223 -3.43 -5.76 23.42
CA LYS A 223 -3.27 -4.52 24.20
C LYS A 223 -4.50 -4.29 25.08
N LYS A 224 -4.56 -5.02 26.20
CA LYS A 224 -5.31 -4.59 27.38
C LYS A 224 -4.36 -4.62 28.57
#